data_AF-A0A2E0KHB9-F1
#
_entry.id   AF-A0A2E0KHB9-F1
#
_cell.length_a   1.000
_cell.length_b   1.000
_cell.length_c   1.000
_cell.angle_alpha   90.00
_cell.angle_beta   90.00
_cell.angle_gamma   90.00
#
_symmetry.space_group_name_H-M   'P 1'
#
loop_
_entity.id
_entity.type
_entity.pdbx_description
1 polymer ?
#
loop_
_entity_poly.entity_id
_entity_poly.type
_entity_poly.pdbx_seq_one_letter_code
_entity_poly.pdbx_strand_id
1 'polypeptide(L)'
;MAAPSQATVTSTLMAAKKAKGMSFADLEAALGLDEVWIASLFYGQATASAEEAEKLASLLSLDPAITAALQEFPTKGSLEPVIPTDPLIYRFYEIMQVYGMPLKDVIQEKFGDGIMSAIDFTLDVEKVEDPKGDRVEITMCGKFLPYKKW
;
A
#
# COMPACT_ATOMS: atom_id res chain seq x y z
N MET A 1 28.22 -7.15 -4.83
CA MET A 1 27.36 -7.76 -3.79
C MET A 1 26.01 -8.06 -4.41
N ALA A 2 25.32 -9.12 -4.00
CA ALA A 2 23.96 -9.38 -4.48
C ALA A 2 23.00 -8.28 -3.98
N ALA A 3 21.96 -7.97 -4.74
CA ALA A 3 20.91 -7.05 -4.31
C ALA A 3 20.24 -7.57 -3.02
N PRO A 4 19.87 -6.68 -2.07
CA PRO A 4 19.22 -7.11 -0.84
C PRO A 4 17.87 -7.75 -1.14
N SER A 5 17.50 -8.77 -0.36
CA SER A 5 16.17 -9.39 -0.46
C SER A 5 15.07 -8.41 -0.03
N GLN A 6 13.83 -8.62 -0.49
CA GLN A 6 12.67 -7.82 -0.05
C GLN A 6 12.52 -7.82 1.48
N ALA A 7 12.67 -8.98 2.12
CA ALA A 7 12.62 -9.10 3.58
C ALA A 7 13.73 -8.27 4.26
N THR A 8 14.94 -8.25 3.69
CA THR A 8 16.04 -7.40 4.16
C THR A 8 15.65 -5.92 4.03
N VAL A 9 15.18 -5.49 2.86
CA VAL A 9 14.75 -4.11 2.61
C VAL A 9 13.67 -3.68 3.62
N THR A 10 12.60 -4.47 3.77
CA THR A 10 11.53 -4.18 4.73
C THR A 10 12.05 -4.05 6.16
N SER A 11 12.84 -5.03 6.62
CA SER A 11 13.36 -5.00 8.00
C SER A 11 14.28 -3.80 8.25
N THR A 12 15.12 -3.42 7.28
CA THR A 12 16.03 -2.27 7.39
C THR A 12 15.26 -0.95 7.41
N LEU A 13 14.29 -0.77 6.53
CA LEU A 13 13.48 0.46 6.48
C LEU A 13 12.66 0.64 7.75
N MET A 14 12.03 -0.42 8.25
CA MET A 14 11.27 -0.40 9.51
C MET A 14 12.17 -0.08 10.70
N ALA A 15 13.37 -0.67 10.76
CA ALA A 15 14.35 -0.37 11.80
C ALA A 15 14.84 1.08 11.74
N ALA A 16 15.13 1.60 10.54
CA ALA A 16 15.59 2.97 10.34
C ALA A 16 14.50 4.00 10.70
N LYS A 17 13.26 3.79 10.23
CA LYS A 17 12.08 4.59 10.60
C LYS A 17 11.90 4.64 12.13
N LYS A 18 11.99 3.48 12.79
CA LYS A 18 11.92 3.38 14.26
C LYS A 18 13.08 4.11 14.94
N ALA A 19 14.30 3.99 14.44
CA ALA A 19 15.48 4.66 15.00
C ALA A 19 15.40 6.18 14.89
N LYS A 20 14.74 6.70 13.85
CA LYS A 20 14.45 8.14 13.68
C LYS A 20 13.22 8.61 14.46
N GLY A 21 12.45 7.70 15.06
CA GLY A 21 11.22 8.02 15.77
C GLY A 21 10.08 8.50 14.87
N MET A 22 10.10 8.16 13.57
CA MET A 22 9.13 8.66 12.59
C MET A 22 7.92 7.71 12.44
N SER A 23 6.74 8.28 12.33
CA SER A 23 5.52 7.63 11.83
C SER A 23 5.49 7.58 10.29
N PHE A 24 4.49 6.94 9.69
CA PHE A 24 4.32 7.04 8.23
C PHE A 24 3.73 8.40 7.84
N ALA A 25 2.80 8.95 8.60
CA ALA A 25 2.38 10.35 8.50
C ALA A 25 3.54 11.37 8.52
N ASP A 26 4.57 11.18 9.36
CA ASP A 26 5.76 12.06 9.34
C ASP A 26 6.54 11.94 8.02
N LEU A 27 6.60 10.73 7.47
CA LEU A 27 7.23 10.48 6.18
C LEU A 27 6.40 11.04 5.03
N GLU A 28 5.07 10.98 5.11
CA GLU A 28 4.16 11.62 4.15
C GLU A 28 4.38 13.12 4.13
N ALA A 29 4.36 13.78 5.29
CA ALA A 29 4.61 15.21 5.39
C ALA A 29 5.98 15.62 4.83
N ALA A 30 7.00 14.77 5.01
CA ALA A 30 8.34 15.02 4.51
C ALA A 30 8.48 14.74 3.00
N LEU A 31 7.89 13.65 2.50
CA LEU A 31 8.05 13.18 1.13
C LEU A 31 7.07 13.84 0.15
N GLY A 32 5.86 14.17 0.60
CA GLY A 32 4.74 14.59 -0.25
C GLY A 32 4.05 13.41 -0.93
N LEU A 33 4.12 12.21 -0.33
CA LEU A 33 3.54 10.97 -0.84
C LEU A 33 2.68 10.36 0.26
N ASP A 34 1.53 9.81 -0.12
CA ASP A 34 0.59 9.17 0.79
C ASP A 34 1.24 8.10 1.69
N GLU A 35 0.87 8.06 2.97
CA GLU A 35 1.48 7.16 3.94
C GLU A 35 1.28 5.66 3.64
N VAL A 36 0.15 5.28 3.02
CA VAL A 36 -0.11 3.90 2.58
C VAL A 36 0.76 3.56 1.37
N TRP A 37 1.01 4.51 0.48
CA TRP A 37 1.98 4.33 -0.61
C TRP A 37 3.41 4.15 -0.06
N ILE A 38 3.83 4.96 0.92
CA ILE A 38 5.15 4.83 1.55
C ILE A 38 5.28 3.49 2.28
N ALA A 39 4.26 3.08 3.03
CA ALA A 39 4.23 1.76 3.66
C ALA A 39 4.32 0.64 2.60
N SER A 40 3.62 0.78 1.47
CA SER A 40 3.69 -0.16 0.35
C SER A 40 5.11 -0.26 -0.22
N LEU A 41 5.83 0.86 -0.35
CA LEU A 41 7.24 0.87 -0.73
C LEU A 41 8.10 0.08 0.29
N PHE A 42 7.86 0.25 1.59
CA PHE A 42 8.60 -0.48 2.63
C PHE A 42 8.40 -1.99 2.56
N TYR A 43 7.20 -2.43 2.18
CA TYR A 43 6.89 -3.85 1.98
C TYR A 43 7.20 -4.34 0.56
N GLY A 44 7.91 -3.54 -0.25
CA GLY A 44 8.28 -3.87 -1.62
C GLY A 44 7.08 -4.12 -2.51
N GLN A 45 6.00 -3.34 -2.36
CA GLN A 45 4.79 -3.37 -3.18
C GLN A 45 4.68 -2.15 -4.12
N ALA A 46 5.60 -1.20 -3.99
CA ALA A 46 5.75 -0.02 -4.83
C ALA A 46 7.21 0.15 -5.27
N THR A 47 7.43 1.01 -6.26
CA THR A 47 8.75 1.40 -6.75
C THR A 47 8.89 2.90 -6.61
N ALA A 48 10.00 3.34 -6.04
CA ALA A 48 10.35 4.75 -5.94
C ALA A 48 11.11 5.21 -7.19
N SER A 49 10.89 6.45 -7.60
CA SER A 49 11.82 7.15 -8.48
C SER A 49 13.15 7.42 -7.78
N ALA A 50 14.17 7.79 -8.55
CA ALA A 50 15.48 8.14 -7.99
C ALA A 50 15.40 9.30 -6.97
N GLU A 51 14.59 10.32 -7.26
CA GLU A 51 14.41 11.47 -6.36
C GLU A 51 13.76 11.05 -5.03
N GLU A 52 12.70 10.25 -5.09
CA GLU A 52 11.99 9.76 -3.90
C GLU A 52 12.88 8.84 -3.05
N ALA A 53 13.63 7.95 -3.70
CA ALA A 53 14.55 7.03 -3.04
C ALA A 53 15.67 7.78 -2.32
N GLU A 54 16.30 8.76 -2.97
CA GLU A 54 17.37 9.58 -2.36
C GLU A 54 16.84 10.45 -1.21
N LYS A 55 15.64 11.01 -1.35
CA LYS A 55 15.00 11.79 -0.29
C LYS A 55 14.72 10.92 0.93
N LEU A 56 14.16 9.73 0.75
CA LEU A 56 13.92 8.77 1.83
C LEU A 56 15.24 8.28 2.45
N ALA A 57 16.27 8.04 1.62
CA ALA A 57 17.59 7.64 2.07
C ALA A 57 18.23 8.69 2.97
N SER A 58 18.11 9.98 2.63
CA SER A 58 18.57 11.08 3.47
C SER A 58 17.83 11.13 4.81
N LEU A 59 16.49 11.07 4.79
CA LEU A 59 15.65 11.12 5.99
C LEU A 59 15.97 9.98 6.97
N LEU A 60 16.11 8.77 6.45
CA LEU A 60 16.31 7.56 7.25
C LEU A 60 17.77 7.13 7.41
N SER A 61 18.70 7.84 6.76
CA SER A 61 20.13 7.51 6.72
C SER A 61 20.38 6.09 6.20
N LEU A 62 19.77 5.77 5.06
CA LEU A 62 19.86 4.45 4.42
C LEU A 62 21.20 4.26 3.70
N ASP A 63 21.66 3.02 3.62
CA ASP A 63 22.82 2.69 2.80
C ASP A 63 22.49 2.68 1.30
N PRO A 64 23.50 2.88 0.42
CA PRO A 64 23.26 2.94 -1.03
C PRO A 64 22.66 1.68 -1.64
N ALA A 65 22.88 0.50 -1.06
CA ALA A 65 22.35 -0.75 -1.60
C ALA A 65 20.84 -0.86 -1.34
N ILE A 66 20.37 -0.41 -0.18
CA ILE A 66 18.94 -0.28 0.14
C ILE A 66 18.30 0.80 -0.73
N THR A 67 18.93 1.97 -0.87
CA THR A 67 18.42 3.05 -1.73
C THR A 67 18.27 2.63 -3.19
N ALA A 68 19.23 1.87 -3.73
CA ALA A 68 19.13 1.32 -5.07
C ALA A 68 17.98 0.31 -5.17
N ALA A 69 17.81 -0.56 -4.18
CA ALA A 69 16.75 -1.57 -4.18
C ALA A 69 15.32 -1.00 -4.18
N LEU A 70 15.11 0.21 -3.65
CA LEU A 70 13.82 0.90 -3.68
C LEU A 70 13.35 1.28 -5.09
N GLN A 71 14.28 1.36 -6.04
CA GLN A 71 14.03 1.78 -7.42
C GLN A 71 13.79 0.60 -8.38
N GLU A 72 13.98 -0.63 -7.90
CA GLU A 72 13.75 -1.84 -8.68
C GLU A 72 12.25 -2.17 -8.75
N PHE A 73 11.82 -2.78 -9.86
CA PHE A 73 10.45 -3.24 -9.99
C PHE A 73 10.23 -4.48 -9.10
N PRO A 74 9.32 -4.42 -8.11
CA PRO A 74 9.14 -5.53 -7.20
C PRO A 74 8.29 -6.63 -7.82
N THR A 75 8.51 -7.86 -7.34
CA THR A 75 7.46 -8.87 -7.40
C THR A 75 6.41 -8.51 -6.34
N LYS A 76 5.21 -8.14 -6.80
CA LYS A 76 4.08 -7.77 -5.94
C LYS A 76 3.29 -8.99 -5.48
N GLY A 77 2.66 -8.88 -4.33
CA GLY A 77 2.00 -9.99 -3.66
C GLY A 77 2.96 -10.69 -2.70
N SER A 78 2.85 -10.35 -1.42
CA SER A 78 3.75 -10.80 -0.35
C SER A 78 3.07 -11.70 0.69
N LEU A 79 1.79 -12.02 0.49
CA LEU A 79 1.01 -12.84 1.41
C LEU A 79 0.94 -14.29 0.89
N GLU A 80 1.89 -15.11 1.35
CA GLU A 80 1.66 -16.55 1.52
C GLU A 80 1.30 -16.76 3.01
N PRO A 81 0.17 -17.38 3.38
CA PRO A 81 -0.74 -18.24 2.62
C PRO A 81 -1.90 -17.52 1.91
N VAL A 82 -2.56 -18.22 0.98
CA VAL A 82 -3.69 -17.75 0.15
C VAL A 82 -4.83 -17.10 0.96
N ILE A 83 -4.98 -17.46 2.24
CA ILE A 83 -5.90 -16.82 3.17
C ILE A 83 -5.08 -16.19 4.30
N PRO A 84 -5.16 -14.86 4.51
CA PRO A 84 -4.41 -14.20 5.58
C PRO A 84 -4.73 -14.78 6.96
N THR A 85 -3.71 -15.03 7.77
CA THR A 85 -3.87 -15.53 9.15
C THR A 85 -3.82 -14.42 10.20
N ASP A 86 -3.21 -13.27 9.86
CA ASP A 86 -3.26 -12.08 10.69
C ASP A 86 -4.70 -11.56 10.79
N PRO A 87 -5.25 -11.34 12.00
CA PRO A 87 -6.65 -10.94 12.16
C PRO A 87 -7.00 -9.61 11.50
N LEU A 88 -6.11 -8.61 11.47
CA LEU A 88 -6.39 -7.31 10.86
C LEU A 88 -6.49 -7.46 9.34
N ILE A 89 -5.54 -8.17 8.73
CA ILE A 89 -5.53 -8.43 7.29
C ILE A 89 -6.71 -9.34 6.89
N TYR A 90 -7.04 -10.34 7.72
CA TYR A 90 -8.14 -11.26 7.46
C TYR A 90 -9.51 -10.56 7.36
N ARG A 91 -9.73 -9.44 8.06
CA ARG A 91 -11.00 -8.69 7.95
C ARG A 91 -11.25 -8.17 6.54
N PHE A 92 -10.21 -7.80 5.79
CA PHE A 92 -10.36 -7.39 4.39
C PHE A 92 -10.81 -8.55 3.50
N TYR A 93 -10.27 -9.75 3.76
CA TYR A 93 -10.73 -10.96 3.10
C TYR A 93 -12.20 -11.27 3.45
N GLU A 94 -12.58 -11.14 4.72
CA GLU A 94 -13.95 -11.34 5.20
C GLU A 94 -14.94 -10.33 4.58
N ILE A 95 -14.56 -9.05 4.47
CA ILE A 95 -15.36 -8.02 3.78
C ILE A 95 -15.62 -8.42 2.32
N MET A 96 -14.64 -8.96 1.61
CA MET A 96 -14.83 -9.44 0.24
C MET A 96 -15.75 -10.66 0.16
N GLN A 97 -15.67 -11.57 1.14
CA GLN A 97 -16.57 -12.72 1.22
C GLN A 97 -18.04 -12.32 1.47
N VAL A 98 -18.27 -11.28 2.27
CA VAL A 98 -19.63 -10.81 2.61
C VAL A 98 -20.20 -9.86 1.56
N TYR A 99 -19.40 -8.90 1.10
CA TYR A 99 -19.88 -7.77 0.29
C TYR A 99 -19.41 -7.81 -1.18
N GLY A 100 -18.57 -8.76 -1.58
CA GLY A 100 -18.03 -8.81 -2.94
C GLY A 100 -19.10 -8.90 -4.03
N MET A 101 -20.07 -9.81 -3.88
CA MET A 101 -21.19 -9.93 -4.85
C MET A 101 -22.13 -8.71 -4.81
N PRO A 102 -22.61 -8.24 -3.65
CA PRO A 102 -23.38 -6.99 -3.58
C PRO A 102 -22.66 -5.77 -4.21
N LEU A 103 -21.36 -5.60 -3.94
CA LEU A 103 -20.57 -4.51 -4.53
C LEU A 103 -20.47 -4.65 -6.05
N LYS A 104 -20.25 -5.87 -6.56
CA LYS A 104 -20.23 -6.14 -8.00
C LYS A 104 -21.51 -5.65 -8.67
N ASP A 105 -22.67 -6.02 -8.13
CA ASP A 105 -23.97 -5.66 -8.70
C ASP A 105 -24.17 -4.14 -8.68
N VAL A 106 -23.93 -3.48 -7.54
CA VAL A 106 -24.07 -2.02 -7.40
C VAL A 106 -23.13 -1.25 -8.34
N ILE A 107 -21.89 -1.72 -8.52
CA ILE A 107 -20.94 -1.11 -9.45
C ILE A 107 -21.42 -1.29 -10.90
N GLN A 108 -21.88 -2.49 -11.26
CA GLN A 108 -22.35 -2.76 -12.61
C GLN A 108 -23.64 -2.00 -12.96
N GLU A 109 -24.54 -1.79 -11.99
CA GLU A 109 -25.70 -0.91 -12.16
C GLU A 109 -25.30 0.55 -12.40
N LYS A 110 -24.25 1.04 -11.72
CA LYS A 110 -23.81 2.44 -11.81
C LYS A 110 -22.93 2.73 -13.03
N PHE A 111 -22.05 1.81 -13.41
CA PHE A 111 -20.99 2.05 -14.39
C PHE A 111 -21.08 1.15 -15.63
N GLY A 112 -21.88 0.07 -15.57
CA GLY A 112 -21.98 -0.95 -16.62
C GLY A 112 -20.96 -2.08 -16.49
N ASP A 113 -20.79 -2.84 -17.57
CA ASP A 113 -19.90 -4.01 -17.58
C ASP A 113 -18.42 -3.61 -17.65
N GLY A 114 -17.69 -3.88 -16.57
CA GLY A 114 -16.29 -3.48 -16.39
C GLY A 114 -15.78 -3.76 -14.98
N ILE A 115 -14.65 -3.15 -14.64
CA ILE A 115 -13.99 -3.28 -13.33
C ILE A 115 -13.52 -1.93 -12.78
N MET A 116 -13.38 -1.86 -11.46
CA MET A 116 -12.58 -0.82 -10.80
C MET A 116 -11.11 -1.23 -10.90
N SER A 117 -10.26 -0.35 -11.44
CA SER A 117 -8.82 -0.57 -11.52
C SER A 117 -8.18 -0.63 -10.12
N ALA A 118 -7.20 -1.52 -9.95
CA ALA A 118 -6.30 -1.55 -8.79
C ALA A 118 -4.88 -1.03 -9.14
N ILE A 119 -4.73 -0.39 -10.32
CA ILE A 119 -3.47 0.19 -10.81
C ILE A 119 -3.58 1.71 -10.89
N ASP A 120 -4.62 2.20 -11.57
CA ASP A 120 -5.03 3.61 -11.54
C ASP A 120 -6.00 3.75 -10.36
N PHE A 121 -5.39 3.78 -9.17
CA PHE A 121 -6.05 3.52 -7.89
C PHE A 121 -5.34 4.26 -6.74
N THR A 122 -6.12 4.74 -5.78
CA THR A 122 -5.64 5.26 -4.49
C THR A 122 -6.34 4.56 -3.34
N LEU A 123 -5.61 4.44 -2.22
CA LEU A 123 -6.07 3.86 -0.97
C LEU A 123 -5.63 4.78 0.17
N ASP A 124 -6.58 5.21 0.96
CA ASP A 124 -6.36 6.11 2.09
C ASP A 124 -6.99 5.52 3.37
N VAL A 125 -6.39 5.85 4.52
CA VAL A 125 -6.82 5.36 5.84
C VAL A 125 -6.89 6.52 6.82
N GLU A 126 -8.11 6.80 7.30
CA GLU A 126 -8.35 7.84 8.28
C GLU A 126 -8.91 7.27 9.58
N LYS A 127 -8.59 7.94 10.69
CA LYS A 127 -9.22 7.69 11.98
C LYS A 127 -10.40 8.64 12.16
N VAL A 128 -11.59 8.08 12.36
CA VAL A 128 -12.81 8.84 12.65
C VAL A 128 -13.18 8.67 14.13
N GLU A 129 -13.17 9.76 14.90
CA GLU A 129 -13.61 9.72 16.30
C GLU A 129 -15.11 9.40 16.39
N ASP A 130 -15.47 8.44 17.24
CA ASP A 130 -16.86 8.02 17.43
C ASP A 130 -17.14 7.80 18.93
N PRO A 131 -18.24 8.35 19.49
CA PRO A 131 -18.58 8.20 20.90
C PRO A 131 -18.65 6.74 21.40
N LYS A 132 -18.82 5.76 20.51
CA LYS A 132 -18.87 4.31 20.81
C LYS A 132 -17.56 3.58 20.53
N GLY A 133 -16.49 4.32 20.28
CA GLY A 133 -15.18 3.80 19.91
C GLY A 133 -14.85 4.15 18.47
N ASP A 134 -13.67 4.73 18.29
CA ASP A 134 -13.15 5.24 17.03
C ASP A 134 -13.26 4.24 15.89
N ARG A 135 -13.45 4.76 14.68
CA ARG A 135 -13.58 3.98 13.44
C ARG A 135 -12.33 4.13 12.59
N VAL A 136 -12.02 3.08 11.84
CA VAL A 136 -11.06 3.12 10.73
C VAL A 136 -11.88 3.34 9.47
N GLU A 137 -11.73 4.51 8.85
CA GLU A 137 -12.29 4.83 7.55
C GLU A 137 -11.26 4.48 6.47
N ILE A 138 -11.72 3.81 5.41
CA ILE A 138 -10.86 3.38 4.31
C ILE A 138 -11.52 3.81 3.02
N THR A 139 -10.81 4.64 2.25
CA THR A 139 -11.30 5.14 0.96
C THR A 139 -10.55 4.45 -0.16
N MET A 140 -11.29 3.71 -1.00
CA MET A 140 -10.78 3.03 -2.19
C MET A 140 -11.31 3.74 -3.44
N CYS A 141 -10.42 4.40 -4.19
CA CYS A 141 -10.80 5.13 -5.39
C CYS A 141 -10.06 4.55 -6.60
N GLY A 142 -10.77 3.86 -7.49
CA GLY A 142 -10.20 3.28 -8.70
C GLY A 142 -10.91 3.74 -9.95
N LYS A 143 -10.14 3.94 -11.01
CA LYS A 143 -10.68 4.24 -12.33
C LYS A 143 -11.54 3.10 -12.86
N PHE A 144 -12.73 3.42 -13.37
CA PHE A 144 -13.57 2.42 -14.04
C PHE A 144 -13.04 2.09 -15.44
N LEU A 145 -12.97 0.79 -15.75
CA LEU A 145 -12.49 0.26 -17.02
C LEU A 145 -13.59 -0.63 -17.66
N PRO A 146 -14.31 -0.15 -18.69
CA PRO A 146 -15.34 -0.94 -19.36
C PRO A 146 -14.74 -2.05 -20.23
N TYR A 147 -15.41 -3.19 -20.33
CA TYR A 147 -14.99 -4.25 -21.24
C TYR A 147 -15.20 -3.85 -22.70
N LYS A 148 -14.16 -4.05 -23.52
CA LYS A 148 -14.26 -3.85 -24.97
C LYS A 148 -15.04 -5.01 -25.58
N LYS A 149 -16.05 -4.68 -26.39
CA LYS A 149 -16.64 -5.60 -27.36
C LYS A 149 -15.80 -5.57 -28.63
N TRP A 150 -15.27 -6.71 -29.04
CA TRP A 150 -14.46 -6.88 -30.24
C TRP A 150 -15.02 -8.01 -31.10
#